data_AF-A0A702BAN3-F1
#
_entry.id   AF-A0A702BAN3-F1
#
_cell.length_a   1.000
_cell.length_b   1.000
_cell.length_c   1.000
_cell.angle_alpha   90.00
_cell.angle_beta   90.00
_cell.angle_gamma   90.00
#
_symmetry.space_group_name_H-M   'P 1'
#
loop_
_entity.id
_entity.type
_entity.pdbx_description
1 polymer ?
#
loop_
_entity_poly.entity_id
_entity_poly.type
_entity_poly.pdbx_seq_one_letter_code
_entity_poly.pdbx_strand_id
1 'polypeptide(L)'
;MTSLDNQQKTEYYEYSLKKITPYVIFLCAKRHKLSQKELEVIAIVISGSRFKDIARTDGRSIKTLSAQKRNAYLKIGVSNDVELLHYIYWLSDKAIRVDNVN
;
A
#
# COMPACT_ATOMS: atom_id res chain seq x y z
N MET A 1 25.28 3.18 22.02
CA MET A 1 24.02 3.91 21.72
C MET A 1 23.39 3.29 20.47
N THR A 2 23.40 1.98 20.30
CA THR A 2 22.46 0.96 20.82
C THR A 2 21.03 1.12 20.30
N SER A 3 20.83 0.73 19.02
CA SER A 3 19.87 -0.28 18.55
C SER A 3 18.40 -0.28 19.04
N LEU A 4 17.90 0.81 19.65
CA LEU A 4 16.55 0.87 20.21
C LEU A 4 15.47 1.44 19.26
N ASP A 5 15.80 1.78 18.00
CA ASP A 5 14.88 2.56 17.15
C ASP A 5 14.26 1.78 15.97
N ASN A 6 14.63 0.52 15.76
CA ASN A 6 14.11 -0.24 14.59
C ASN A 6 12.90 -1.12 14.94
N GLN A 7 12.83 -1.63 16.18
CA GLN A 7 11.76 -2.53 16.61
C GLN A 7 10.46 -1.76 16.94
N GLN A 8 10.56 -0.60 17.61
CA GLN A 8 9.41 0.29 17.82
C GLN A 8 8.87 0.87 16.52
N LYS A 9 9.74 1.20 15.56
CA LYS A 9 9.33 1.63 14.22
C LYS A 9 8.56 0.51 13.52
N THR A 10 9.06 -0.72 13.57
CA THR A 10 8.37 -1.88 12.98
C THR A 10 7.01 -2.11 13.64
N GLU A 11 6.91 -2.05 14.97
CA GLU A 11 5.63 -2.16 15.69
C GLU A 11 4.64 -1.04 15.37
N TYR A 12 5.11 0.21 15.22
CA TYR A 12 4.26 1.35 14.82
C TYR A 12 3.73 1.20 13.39
N TYR A 13 4.58 0.77 12.45
CA TYR A 13 4.16 0.48 11.08
C TYR A 13 3.18 -0.69 11.04
N GLU A 14 3.45 -1.79 11.73
CA GLU A 14 2.55 -2.95 11.83
C GLU A 14 1.21 -2.60 12.49
N TYR A 15 1.22 -1.80 13.55
CA TYR A 15 0.03 -1.31 14.25
C TYR A 15 -0.83 -0.42 13.36
N SER A 16 -0.20 0.51 12.64
CA SER A 16 -0.89 1.42 11.75
C SER A 16 -1.43 0.68 10.51
N LEU A 17 -0.68 -0.28 9.97
CA LEU A 17 -1.09 -1.10 8.84
C LEU A 17 -2.29 -2.01 9.20
N LYS A 18 -2.35 -2.58 10.41
CA LYS A 18 -3.46 -3.45 10.87
C LYS A 18 -4.83 -2.76 10.96
N LYS A 19 -4.88 -1.44 11.16
CA LYS A 19 -6.14 -0.67 11.13
C LYS A 19 -6.51 -0.14 9.73
N ILE A 20 -5.57 -0.11 8.79
CA ILE A 20 -5.70 0.58 7.49
C ILE A 20 -6.20 -0.32 6.34
N THR A 21 -6.11 -1.65 6.46
CA THR A 21 -5.67 -2.46 5.31
C THR A 21 -6.71 -2.79 4.23
N PRO A 22 -7.98 -3.19 4.50
CA PRO A 22 -8.89 -3.50 3.39
C PRO A 22 -9.63 -2.27 2.84
N TYR A 23 -10.16 -1.43 3.73
CA TYR A 23 -11.07 -0.35 3.36
C TYR A 23 -10.36 0.81 2.65
N VAL A 24 -9.21 1.26 3.16
CA VAL A 24 -8.47 2.38 2.56
C VAL A 24 -7.90 1.98 1.20
N ILE A 25 -7.42 0.74 1.07
CA ILE A 25 -6.95 0.19 -0.20
C ILE A 25 -8.11 0.10 -1.21
N PHE A 26 -9.30 -0.35 -0.78
CA PHE A 26 -10.50 -0.34 -1.61
C PHE A 26 -10.93 1.07 -2.04
N LEU A 27 -10.90 2.06 -1.12
CA LEU A 27 -11.20 3.46 -1.44
C LEU A 27 -10.21 4.04 -2.46
N CYS A 28 -8.92 3.75 -2.29
CA CYS A 28 -7.88 4.12 -3.25
C CYS A 28 -8.18 3.53 -4.63
N ALA A 29 -8.53 2.24 -4.68
CA ALA A 29 -8.91 1.55 -5.90
C ALA A 29 -10.09 2.21 -6.60
N LYS A 30 -11.15 2.52 -5.83
CA LYS A 30 -12.37 3.15 -6.32
C LYS A 30 -12.11 4.56 -6.83
N ARG A 31 -11.29 5.35 -6.10
CA ARG A 31 -10.98 6.73 -6.45
C ARG A 31 -10.16 6.84 -7.73
N HIS A 32 -9.21 5.93 -7.94
CA HIS A 32 -8.28 5.96 -9.08
C HIS A 32 -8.60 4.96 -10.19
N LYS A 33 -9.77 4.28 -10.10
CA LYS A 33 -10.21 3.24 -11.05
C LYS A 33 -9.11 2.20 -11.31
N LEU A 34 -8.53 1.71 -10.22
CA LEU A 34 -7.55 0.64 -10.30
C LEU A 34 -8.25 -0.66 -10.71
N SER A 35 -7.61 -1.39 -11.61
CA SER A 35 -7.98 -2.77 -11.92
C SER A 35 -7.66 -3.68 -10.74
N GLN A 36 -8.25 -4.88 -10.75
CA GLN A 36 -7.99 -5.88 -9.71
C GLN A 36 -6.49 -6.20 -9.57
N LYS A 37 -5.75 -6.23 -10.68
CA LYS A 37 -4.32 -6.52 -10.67
C LYS A 37 -3.47 -5.37 -10.14
N GLU A 38 -3.86 -4.13 -10.42
CA GLU A 38 -3.22 -2.97 -9.82
C GLU A 38 -3.49 -2.90 -8.31
N LEU A 39 -4.72 -3.23 -7.89
CA LEU A 39 -5.10 -3.30 -6.49
C LEU A 39 -4.26 -4.33 -5.70
N GLU A 40 -4.13 -5.54 -6.23
CA GLU A 40 -3.27 -6.59 -5.66
C GLU A 40 -1.83 -6.09 -5.48
N VAL A 41 -1.27 -5.45 -6.51
CA VAL A 41 0.11 -4.96 -6.47
C VAL A 41 0.30 -3.85 -5.43
N ILE A 42 -0.67 -2.95 -5.29
CA ILE A 42 -0.65 -1.92 -4.25
C ILE A 42 -0.74 -2.55 -2.87
N ALA A 43 -1.60 -3.56 -2.68
CA ALA A 43 -1.70 -4.28 -1.41
C ALA A 43 -0.39 -4.96 -1.01
N ILE A 44 0.31 -5.57 -1.97
CA ILE A 44 1.63 -6.19 -1.76
C ILE A 44 2.69 -5.16 -1.35
N VAL A 45 2.69 -3.97 -1.96
CA VAL A 45 3.64 -2.91 -1.61
C VAL A 45 3.36 -2.39 -0.19
N ILE A 46 2.09 -2.18 0.15
CA ILE A 46 1.67 -1.68 1.46
C ILE A 46 1.95 -2.72 2.57
N SER A 47 1.83 -4.02 2.27
CA SER A 47 2.14 -5.10 3.21
C SER A 47 3.65 -5.30 3.43
N GLY A 48 4.52 -4.52 2.76
CA GLY A 48 5.97 -4.66 2.86
C GLY A 48 6.53 -5.94 2.23
N SER A 49 5.72 -6.66 1.45
CA SER A 49 6.11 -7.92 0.81
C SER A 49 6.95 -7.65 -0.44
N ARG A 50 8.00 -8.45 -0.68
CA ARG A 50 8.84 -8.29 -1.87
C ARG A 50 8.19 -9.01 -3.04
N PHE A 51 8.17 -8.38 -4.22
CA PHE A 51 7.66 -9.00 -5.45
C PHE A 51 8.38 -10.31 -5.82
N LYS A 52 9.63 -10.49 -5.40
CA LYS A 52 10.37 -11.74 -5.60
C LYS A 52 9.70 -12.92 -4.90
N ASP A 53 9.13 -12.70 -3.72
CA ASP A 53 8.52 -13.74 -2.91
C ASP A 53 7.13 -14.10 -3.48
N ILE A 54 6.38 -13.09 -3.93
CA ILE A 54 5.07 -13.25 -4.60
C ILE A 54 5.20 -13.91 -5.97
N ALA A 55 6.20 -13.52 -6.77
CA ALA A 55 6.43 -14.06 -8.10
C ALA A 55 6.65 -15.58 -8.09
N ARG A 56 7.25 -16.11 -7.02
CA ARG A 56 7.46 -17.56 -6.82
C ARG A 56 6.17 -18.30 -6.52
N THR A 57 5.22 -17.66 -5.84
CA THR A 57 3.96 -18.28 -5.41
C THR A 57 2.86 -18.18 -6.47
N ASP A 58 2.87 -17.11 -7.27
CA ASP A 58 1.72 -16.74 -8.10
C ASP A 58 1.99 -16.86 -9.62
N GLY A 59 3.15 -17.40 -10.02
CA GLY A 59 3.49 -17.67 -11.43
C GLY A 59 3.70 -16.42 -12.30
N ARG A 60 3.54 -15.21 -11.76
CA ARG A 60 3.80 -13.95 -12.45
C ARG A 60 5.29 -13.61 -12.41
N SER A 61 5.84 -13.18 -13.55
CA SER A 61 7.22 -12.69 -13.59
C SER A 61 7.37 -11.38 -12.80
N ILE A 62 8.57 -11.15 -12.25
CA ILE A 62 8.91 -9.88 -11.58
C ILE A 62 8.70 -8.69 -12.53
N LYS A 63 9.02 -8.84 -13.82
CA LYS A 63 8.82 -7.79 -14.84
C LYS A 63 7.34 -7.40 -14.96
N THR A 64 6.45 -8.39 -14.93
CA THR A 64 5.00 -8.18 -14.98
C THR A 64 4.52 -7.40 -13.77
N LEU A 65 4.96 -7.80 -12.56
CA LEU A 65 4.61 -7.08 -11.32
C LEU A 65 5.16 -5.65 -11.32
N SER A 66 6.38 -5.43 -11.81
CA SER A 66 6.96 -4.09 -11.96
C SER A 66 6.17 -3.21 -12.93
N ALA A 67 5.72 -3.75 -14.06
CA ALA A 67 4.88 -3.01 -15.02
C ALA A 67 3.51 -2.65 -14.42
N GLN A 68 2.87 -3.62 -13.74
CA GLN A 68 1.61 -3.38 -13.03
C GLN A 68 1.75 -2.34 -11.91
N LYS A 69 2.85 -2.38 -11.15
CA LYS A 69 3.18 -1.36 -10.14
C LYS A 69 3.27 0.02 -10.76
N ARG A 70 4.02 0.15 -11.86
CA ARG A 70 4.17 1.42 -12.56
C ARG A 70 2.83 1.97 -13.05
N ASN A 71 1.98 1.13 -13.62
CA ASN A 71 0.66 1.54 -14.09
C ASN A 71 -0.24 2.00 -12.92
N ALA A 72 -0.24 1.27 -11.81
CA ALA A 72 -0.95 1.68 -10.60
C ALA A 72 -0.45 3.04 -10.09
N TYR A 73 0.86 3.26 -10.10
CA TYR A 73 1.49 4.49 -9.64
C TYR A 73 1.11 5.68 -10.51
N LEU A 74 1.10 5.50 -11.83
CA LEU A 74 0.64 6.51 -12.77
C LEU A 74 -0.84 6.89 -12.57
N LYS A 75 -1.70 5.91 -12.26
CA LYS A 75 -3.12 6.16 -11.98
C LYS A 75 -3.33 6.92 -10.67
N ILE A 76 -2.57 6.57 -9.64
CA ILE A 76 -2.66 7.21 -8.30
C ILE A 76 -1.99 8.59 -8.31
N GLY A 77 -1.00 8.80 -9.19
CA GLY A 77 -0.20 10.02 -9.26
C GLY A 77 0.99 10.04 -8.29
N VAL A 78 1.58 8.88 -8.01
CA VAL A 78 2.75 8.73 -7.12
C VAL A 78 3.95 8.17 -7.87
N SER A 79 5.15 8.49 -7.41
CA SER A 79 6.40 8.12 -8.10
C SER A 79 7.14 6.97 -7.43
N ASN A 80 6.92 6.75 -6.13
CA ASN A 80 7.65 5.76 -5.33
C ASN A 80 6.80 5.23 -4.17
N ASP A 81 7.30 4.18 -3.51
CA ASP A 81 6.61 3.46 -2.44
C ASP A 81 6.39 4.35 -1.21
N VAL A 82 7.29 5.31 -0.95
CA VAL A 82 7.16 6.26 0.15
C VAL A 82 6.00 7.22 -0.10
N GLU A 83 5.90 7.78 -1.31
CA GLU A 83 4.77 8.62 -1.72
C GLU A 83 3.45 7.86 -1.69
N LEU A 84 3.45 6.60 -2.13
CA LEU A 84 2.27 5.74 -2.00
C LEU A 84 1.86 5.58 -0.54
N LEU A 85 2.80 5.27 0.35
CA LEU A 85 2.51 5.10 1.78
C LEU A 85 1.95 6.40 2.38
N HIS A 86 2.59 7.54 2.15
CA HIS A 86 2.07 8.85 2.59
C HIS A 86 0.66 9.13 2.08
N TYR A 87 0.41 8.81 0.80
CA TYR A 87 -0.92 8.98 0.20
C TYR A 87 -1.97 8.11 0.89
N ILE A 88 -1.66 6.85 1.19
CA ILE A 88 -2.55 5.91 1.88
C ILE A 88 -2.81 6.37 3.32
N TYR A 89 -1.79 6.84 4.04
CA TYR A 89 -1.96 7.42 5.38
C TYR A 89 -2.87 8.65 5.36
N TRP A 90 -2.64 9.57 4.41
CA TRP A 90 -3.51 10.73 4.23
C TRP A 90 -4.96 10.34 3.92
N LEU A 91 -5.15 9.33 3.07
CA LEU A 91 -6.47 8.82 2.73
C LEU A 91 -7.17 8.19 3.95
N SER A 92 -6.40 7.50 4.81
CA SER A 92 -6.90 6.94 6.06
C SER A 92 -7.35 8.02 7.05
N ASP A 93 -6.56 9.08 7.25
CA ASP A 93 -6.94 10.21 8.13
C ASP A 93 -8.23 10.88 7.64
N LYS A 94 -8.35 11.06 6.32
CA LYS A 94 -9.56 11.61 5.70
C LYS A 94 -10.78 10.71 5.85
N ALA A 95 -10.63 9.40 5.68
CA ALA A 95 -11.74 8.45 5.81
C ALA A 95 -12.33 8.47 7.23
N ILE A 96 -11.47 8.46 8.26
CA ILE A 96 -11.88 8.46 9.68
C ILE A 96 -12.66 9.75 10.05
N ARG A 97 -12.30 10.88 9.41
CA ARG A 97 -12.98 12.16 9.65
C ARG A 97 -14.38 12.23 9.04
N VAL A 98 -14.65 11.52 7.93
CA VAL A 98 -15.96 11.53 7.28
C VAL A 98 -17.00 10.76 8.09
N ASP A 99 -16.59 9.70 8.79
CA ASP A 99 -17.48 8.88 9.62
C ASP A 99 -17.88 9.54 10.96
N ASN A 100 -17.18 10.61 11.40
CA ASN A 100 -17.47 11.35 12.64
C ASN A 100 -18.33 12.61 12.44
N VAL A 101 -18.83 12.85 11.23
CA VAL A 101 -19.69 14.01 10.89
C VAL A 101 -21.07 13.55 10.39
N ASN A 102 -21.56 12.42 10.88
CA ASN A 102 -22.95 11.97 10.70
C ASN A 102 -23.55 11.55 12.05
#